data_AF-A0A7X0A852-F1
#
_entry.id   AF-A0A7X0A852-F1
#
_cell.length_a   1.000
_cell.length_b   1.000
_cell.length_c   1.000
_cell.angle_alpha   90.00
_cell.angle_beta   90.00
_cell.angle_gamma   90.00
#
_symmetry.space_group_name_H-M   'P 1'
#
loop_
_entity.id
_entity.type
_entity.pdbx_description
1 polymer ?
#
loop_
_entity_poly.entity_id
_entity_poly.type
_entity_poly.pdbx_seq_one_letter_code
_entity_poly.pdbx_strand_id
1 'polypeptide(L)'
;MFGTIQVYPIVTGLERQTLWDKGYLLGMTTIRGTVFHNPGIGRATSGHSILVTKQVNEIFRWLWKITEQINLYYDKILRYIGADILTGRLHLRIGKNSIEIYEKSSGITVLTYNDVIDETLFLPGEISN
;
A
#
# COMPACT_ATOMS: atom_id res chain seq x y z
N MET A 1 -39.39 -22.11 2.67
CA MET A 1 -39.36 -21.52 1.31
C MET A 1 -38.76 -20.12 1.45
N PHE A 2 -37.44 -19.97 1.30
CA PHE A 2 -36.76 -18.68 1.46
C PHE A 2 -36.81 -17.96 0.10
N GLY A 3 -37.69 -16.98 -0.03
CA GLY A 3 -37.71 -16.08 -1.18
C GLY A 3 -36.42 -15.27 -1.20
N THR A 4 -35.58 -15.52 -2.19
CA THR A 4 -34.42 -14.65 -2.47
C THR A 4 -34.95 -13.27 -2.81
N ILE A 5 -34.75 -12.30 -1.92
CA ILE A 5 -35.04 -10.89 -2.21
C ILE A 5 -34.09 -10.47 -3.34
N GLN A 6 -34.58 -10.57 -4.58
CA GLN A 6 -33.86 -10.15 -5.76
C GLN A 6 -33.98 -8.63 -5.88
N VAL A 7 -32.91 -7.93 -5.52
CA VAL A 7 -32.86 -6.46 -5.62
C VAL A 7 -32.63 -6.08 -7.08
N TYR A 8 -33.59 -5.38 -7.69
CA TYR A 8 -33.52 -4.92 -9.08
C TYR A 8 -32.87 -3.53 -9.23
N PRO A 9 -32.21 -3.24 -10.37
CA PRO A 9 -31.88 -4.18 -11.45
C PRO A 9 -30.68 -5.09 -11.09
N ILE A 10 -30.67 -6.31 -11.64
CA ILE A 10 -29.52 -7.21 -11.56
C ILE A 10 -28.43 -6.67 -12.49
N VAL A 11 -27.30 -6.25 -11.94
CA VAL A 11 -26.16 -5.75 -12.70
C VAL A 11 -25.04 -6.78 -12.74
N THR A 12 -24.53 -7.05 -13.94
CA THR A 12 -23.38 -7.91 -14.20
C THR A 12 -22.08 -7.28 -13.69
N GLY A 13 -20.98 -8.05 -13.68
CA GLY A 13 -19.65 -7.52 -13.33
C GLY A 13 -19.20 -6.37 -14.25
N LEU A 14 -19.49 -6.48 -15.55
CA LEU A 14 -19.12 -5.47 -16.55
C LEU A 14 -19.94 -4.18 -16.39
N GLU A 15 -21.24 -4.29 -16.13
CA GLU A 15 -22.09 -3.13 -15.88
C GLU A 15 -21.71 -2.43 -14.58
N ARG A 16 -21.28 -3.17 -13.55
CA ARG A 16 -20.71 -2.59 -12.34
C ARG A 16 -19.42 -1.82 -12.61
N GLN A 17 -18.52 -2.37 -13.43
CA GLN A 17 -17.30 -1.64 -13.84
C GLN A 17 -17.65 -0.38 -14.64
N THR A 18 -18.63 -0.46 -15.54
CA THR A 18 -19.08 0.71 -16.33
C THR A 18 -19.69 1.79 -15.43
N LEU A 19 -20.48 1.40 -14.44
CA LEU A 19 -21.03 2.32 -13.44
C LEU A 19 -19.95 2.87 -12.51
N TRP A 20 -18.88 2.10 -12.25
CA TRP A 20 -17.68 2.54 -11.55
C TRP A 20 -17.00 3.65 -12.33
N ASP A 21 -16.63 3.41 -13.58
CA ASP A 21 -15.91 4.37 -14.42
C ASP A 21 -16.68 5.69 -14.58
N LYS A 22 -18.02 5.62 -14.52
CA LYS A 22 -18.91 6.79 -14.63
C LYS A 22 -19.25 7.47 -13.29
N GLY A 23 -18.81 6.94 -12.15
CA GLY A 23 -19.04 7.55 -10.84
C GLY A 23 -20.48 7.49 -10.33
N TYR A 24 -21.34 6.62 -10.86
CA TYR A 24 -22.77 6.56 -10.51
C TYR A 24 -23.09 5.75 -9.25
N LEU A 25 -22.11 5.12 -8.62
CA LEU A 25 -22.32 4.26 -7.45
C LEU A 25 -22.04 5.04 -6.17
N LEU A 26 -22.93 4.89 -5.17
CA LEU A 26 -22.74 5.37 -3.80
C LEU A 26 -21.40 4.86 -3.29
N GLY A 27 -20.54 5.77 -2.85
CA GLY A 27 -19.12 5.49 -2.61
C GLY A 27 -18.18 5.94 -3.73
N MET A 28 -18.58 6.88 -4.58
CA MET A 28 -17.64 7.56 -5.47
C MET A 28 -17.87 9.06 -5.42
N THR A 29 -16.78 9.80 -5.27
CA THR A 29 -16.81 11.26 -5.30
C THR A 29 -15.96 11.72 -6.48
N THR A 30 -16.58 12.44 -7.41
CA THR A 30 -15.83 13.12 -8.47
C THR A 30 -15.23 14.39 -7.90
N ILE A 31 -13.90 14.51 -7.90
CA ILE A 31 -13.18 15.73 -7.53
C ILE A 31 -12.41 16.21 -8.76
N ARG A 32 -12.78 17.39 -9.29
CA ARG A 32 -12.15 18.01 -10.46
C ARG A 32 -12.10 17.12 -11.71
N GLY A 33 -13.17 16.36 -11.96
CA GLY A 33 -13.27 15.47 -13.13
C GLY A 33 -12.61 14.10 -12.98
N THR A 34 -11.90 13.87 -11.86
CA THR A 34 -11.34 12.55 -11.53
C THR A 34 -12.27 11.83 -10.56
N VAL A 35 -12.59 10.57 -10.85
CA VAL A 35 -13.43 9.73 -10.00
C VAL A 35 -12.56 9.12 -8.90
N PHE A 36 -12.86 9.45 -7.64
CA PHE A 36 -12.20 8.86 -6.48
C PHE A 36 -13.09 7.81 -5.83
N HIS A 37 -12.48 6.68 -5.46
CA HIS A 37 -13.13 5.67 -4.65
C HIS A 37 -13.34 6.21 -3.23
N ASN A 38 -14.61 6.30 -2.82
CA ASN A 38 -15.02 6.58 -1.46
C ASN A 38 -15.56 5.27 -0.87
N PRO A 39 -14.99 4.71 0.20
CA PRO A 39 -15.41 3.42 0.75
C PRO A 39 -16.84 3.39 1.36
N GLY A 40 -17.67 4.39 1.05
CA GLY A 40 -19.07 4.49 1.43
C GLY A 40 -19.92 3.33 0.93
N ILE A 41 -20.61 2.72 1.90
CA ILE A 41 -21.53 1.58 1.80
C ILE A 41 -22.57 1.77 0.68
N GLY A 42 -22.74 0.76 -0.18
CA GLY A 42 -23.78 0.78 -1.21
C GLY A 42 -23.90 -0.50 -2.04
N ARG A 43 -24.78 -0.48 -3.06
CA ARG A 43 -25.11 -1.62 -3.94
C ARG A 43 -23.96 -2.13 -4.84
N ALA A 44 -22.82 -1.45 -4.81
CA ALA A 44 -21.63 -1.77 -5.58
C ALA A 44 -20.45 -2.27 -4.73
N THR A 45 -20.57 -2.18 -3.40
CA THR A 45 -19.55 -2.66 -2.49
C THR A 45 -19.60 -4.18 -2.46
N SER A 46 -18.83 -4.80 -3.34
CA SER A 46 -18.60 -6.24 -3.28
C SER A 46 -17.66 -6.57 -2.12
N GLY A 47 -17.69 -7.82 -1.61
CA GLY A 47 -16.68 -8.28 -0.65
C GLY A 47 -15.26 -8.05 -1.16
N HIS A 48 -15.05 -8.12 -2.48
CA HIS A 48 -13.78 -7.80 -3.12
C HIS A 48 -13.37 -6.32 -2.94
N SER A 49 -14.28 -5.37 -3.11
CA SER A 49 -14.00 -3.94 -2.89
C SER A 49 -13.59 -3.63 -1.44
N ILE A 50 -14.19 -4.33 -0.48
CA ILE A 50 -13.80 -4.26 0.93
C ILE A 50 -12.38 -4.81 1.13
N LEU A 51 -12.06 -5.96 0.52
CA LEU A 51 -10.73 -6.55 0.58
C LEU A 51 -9.66 -5.64 -0.03
N VAL A 52 -9.94 -5.02 -1.19
CA VAL A 52 -9.04 -4.04 -1.81
C VAL A 52 -8.84 -2.83 -0.89
N THR A 53 -9.91 -2.26 -0.34
CA THR A 53 -9.81 -1.13 0.60
C THR A 53 -9.02 -1.48 1.84
N LYS A 54 -9.25 -2.67 2.41
CA LYS A 54 -8.48 -3.20 3.54
C LYS A 54 -7.01 -3.30 3.18
N GLN A 55 -6.68 -3.90 2.04
CA GLN A 55 -5.30 -4.05 1.57
C GLN A 55 -4.60 -2.70 1.39
N VAL A 56 -5.29 -1.72 0.80
CA VAL A 56 -4.77 -0.36 0.65
C VAL A 56 -4.50 0.30 2.01
N ASN A 57 -5.41 0.14 2.97
CA ASN A 57 -5.21 0.66 4.32
C ASN A 57 -4.03 -0.01 5.04
N GLU A 58 -3.84 -1.32 4.88
CA GLU A 58 -2.67 -2.01 5.43
C GLU A 58 -1.35 -1.52 4.80
N ILE A 59 -1.34 -1.26 3.50
CA ILE A 59 -0.18 -0.64 2.81
C ILE A 59 0.10 0.74 3.40
N PHE A 60 -0.92 1.59 3.58
CA PHE A 60 -0.72 2.92 4.17
C PHE A 60 -0.23 2.86 5.61
N ARG A 61 -0.75 1.94 6.44
CA ARG A 61 -0.28 1.73 7.81
C ARG A 61 1.18 1.29 7.84
N TRP A 62 1.56 0.36 6.96
CA TRP A 62 2.93 -0.08 6.81
C TRP A 62 3.84 1.09 6.40
N LEU A 63 3.47 1.87 5.37
CA LEU A 63 4.21 3.06 4.94
C LEU A 63 4.38 4.09 6.06
N TRP A 64 3.33 4.31 6.85
CA TRP A 64 3.39 5.22 7.99
C TRP A 64 4.41 4.73 9.04
N LYS A 65 4.33 3.45 9.44
CA LYS A 65 5.24 2.85 10.42
C LYS A 65 6.70 2.87 9.94
N ILE A 66 6.97 2.46 8.69
CA ILE A 66 8.34 2.45 8.17
C ILE A 66 8.89 3.87 8.00
N THR A 67 8.04 4.88 7.77
CA THR A 67 8.50 6.28 7.70
C THR A 67 9.05 6.74 9.05
N GLU A 68 8.37 6.41 10.15
CA GLU A 68 8.87 6.72 11.49
C GLU A 68 10.21 6.02 11.76
N GLN A 69 10.31 4.72 11.42
CA GLN A 69 11.55 3.95 11.61
C GLN A 69 12.71 4.45 10.74
N ILE A 70 12.44 4.80 9.48
CA ILE A 70 13.44 5.36 8.56
C ILE A 70 13.95 6.69 9.10
N ASN A 71 13.08 7.56 9.61
CA ASN A 71 13.50 8.84 10.19
C ASN A 71 14.39 8.66 11.43
N LEU A 72 14.13 7.63 12.24
CA LEU A 72 14.94 7.31 13.42
C LEU A 72 16.29 6.66 13.07
N TYR A 73 16.33 5.85 12.02
CA TYR A 73 17.46 4.99 11.69
C TYR A 73 18.14 5.29 10.35
N TYR A 74 17.85 6.44 9.74
CA TYR A 74 18.29 6.80 8.39
C TYR A 74 19.80 6.55 8.16
N ASP A 75 20.64 7.14 9.00
CA ASP A 75 22.10 7.03 8.89
C ASP A 75 22.58 5.59 9.08
N LYS A 76 21.93 4.82 9.97
CA LYS A 76 22.28 3.42 10.23
C LYS A 76 21.90 2.54 9.04
N ILE A 77 20.74 2.77 8.44
CA ILE A 77 20.27 2.07 7.24
C ILE A 77 21.24 2.33 6.08
N LEU A 78 21.60 3.60 5.83
CA LEU A 78 22.52 3.94 4.76
C LEU A 78 23.91 3.33 4.97
N ARG A 79 24.44 3.36 6.20
CA ARG A 79 25.72 2.69 6.53
C ARG A 79 25.65 1.18 6.32
N TYR A 80 24.58 0.53 6.77
CA TYR A 80 24.39 -0.91 6.65
C TYR A 80 24.38 -1.36 5.18
N ILE A 81 23.73 -0.59 4.30
CA ILE A 81 23.71 -0.88 2.86
C ILE A 81 24.92 -0.32 2.10
N GLY A 82 25.89 0.30 2.79
CA GLY A 82 27.08 0.89 2.18
C GLY A 82 26.81 2.10 1.28
N ALA A 83 25.68 2.78 1.46
CA ALA A 83 25.35 4.02 0.77
C ALA A 83 25.95 5.23 1.48
N ASP A 84 26.26 6.29 0.71
CA ASP A 84 26.73 7.55 1.28
C ASP A 84 25.61 8.22 2.08
N ILE A 85 25.92 8.67 3.29
CA ILE A 85 24.94 9.25 4.23
C ILE A 85 24.48 10.63 3.73
N LEU A 86 25.36 11.38 3.08
CA LEU A 86 25.09 12.76 2.66
C LEU A 86 24.25 12.82 1.37
N THR A 87 24.43 11.85 0.47
CA THR A 87 23.78 11.85 -0.85
C THR A 87 22.78 10.72 -1.05
N GLY A 88 22.84 9.67 -0.23
CA GLY A 88 21.94 8.51 -0.30
C GLY A 88 20.49 8.93 -0.13
N ARG A 89 19.59 8.28 -0.89
CA ARG A 89 18.15 8.52 -0.83
C ARG A 89 17.38 7.22 -0.93
N LEU A 90 16.44 7.04 0.00
CA LEU A 90 15.51 5.94 -0.03
C LEU A 90 14.30 6.29 -0.91
N HIS A 91 13.90 5.34 -1.73
CA HIS A 91 12.81 5.47 -2.69
C HIS A 91 11.80 4.34 -2.52
N LEU A 92 10.52 4.67 -2.70
CA LEU A 92 9.46 3.68 -2.82
C LEU A 92 9.38 3.18 -4.27
N ARG A 93 9.43 1.86 -4.45
CA ARG A 93 9.19 1.17 -5.72
C ARG A 93 7.90 0.36 -5.61
N ILE A 94 6.97 0.61 -6.52
CA ILE A 94 5.74 -0.17 -6.66
C ILE A 94 5.85 -0.96 -7.96
N GLY A 95 6.15 -2.25 -7.82
CA GLY A 95 6.16 -3.23 -8.90
C GLY A 95 4.77 -3.81 -9.15
N LYS A 96 4.69 -4.75 -10.10
CA LYS A 96 3.42 -5.44 -10.44
C LYS A 96 2.85 -6.20 -9.24
N ASN A 97 3.72 -6.85 -8.46
CA ASN A 97 3.35 -7.71 -7.33
C ASN A 97 4.17 -7.41 -6.05
N SER A 98 4.93 -6.31 -6.02
CA SER A 98 5.77 -5.96 -4.88
C SER A 98 5.74 -4.47 -4.59
N ILE A 99 5.87 -4.12 -3.31
CA ILE A 99 6.10 -2.76 -2.84
C ILE A 99 7.36 -2.80 -1.99
N GLU A 100 8.32 -1.95 -2.30
CA GLU A 100 9.68 -2.07 -1.79
C GLU A 100 10.27 -0.69 -1.50
N ILE A 101 11.11 -0.60 -0.48
CA ILE A 101 11.98 0.54 -0.22
C ILE A 101 13.37 0.19 -0.72
N TYR A 102 13.96 1.01 -1.57
CA TYR A 102 15.28 0.78 -2.14
C TYR A 102 16.13 2.04 -2.17
N GLU A 103 17.44 1.90 -2.18
CA GLU A 103 18.38 3.00 -2.41
C GLU A 103 18.95 2.86 -3.82
N LYS A 104 18.93 3.94 -4.59
CA LYS A 104 19.21 3.89 -6.03
C LYS A 104 20.70 3.73 -6.35
N SER A 105 21.57 4.35 -5.57
CA SER A 105 23.01 4.44 -5.84
C SER A 105 23.72 3.10 -5.62
N SER A 106 23.33 2.40 -4.56
CA SER A 106 23.74 1.04 -4.19
C SER A 106 22.94 -0.04 -4.93
N GLY A 107 21.73 0.29 -5.41
CA GLY A 107 20.83 -0.67 -6.03
C GLY A 107 20.23 -1.70 -5.06
N ILE A 108 20.40 -1.48 -3.75
CA ILE A 108 20.00 -2.43 -2.71
C ILE A 108 18.54 -2.16 -2.32
N THR A 109 17.79 -3.26 -2.17
CA THR A 109 16.44 -3.23 -1.58
C THR A 109 16.57 -3.32 -0.07
N VAL A 110 16.01 -2.35 0.64
CA VAL A 110 16.09 -2.22 2.09
C VAL A 110 14.94 -2.99 2.76
N LEU A 111 13.72 -2.84 2.25
CA LEU A 111 12.51 -3.46 2.80
C LEU A 111 11.57 -3.86 1.68
N THR A 112 10.81 -4.94 1.90
CA THR A 112 9.65 -5.32 1.11
C THR A 112 8.37 -5.16 1.94
N TYR A 113 7.21 -5.12 1.29
CA TYR A 113 5.93 -4.95 1.96
C TYR A 113 5.71 -5.96 3.09
N ASN A 114 5.25 -5.47 4.24
CA ASN A 114 5.12 -6.17 5.53
C ASN A 114 6.42 -6.39 6.32
N ASP A 115 7.59 -6.03 5.77
CA ASP A 115 8.82 -6.03 6.57
C ASP A 115 8.81 -4.89 7.58
N VAL A 116 9.57 -5.08 8.65
CA VAL A 116 9.79 -4.09 9.70
C VAL A 116 11.30 -3.97 9.91
N ILE A 117 11.77 -2.75 10.19
CA ILE A 117 13.16 -2.56 10.57
C ILE A 117 13.36 -3.15 11.97
N ASP A 118 14.20 -4.18 12.08
CA ASP A 118 14.66 -4.73 13.34
C ASP A 118 15.92 -3.99 13.78
N GLU A 119 15.88 -3.37 14.97
CA GLU A 119 16.98 -2.58 15.52
C GLU A 119 18.22 -3.41 15.79
N THR A 120 18.07 -4.73 15.98
CA THR A 120 19.17 -5.66 16.21
C THR A 120 20.07 -5.82 14.98
N LEU A 121 19.57 -5.51 13.77
CA LEU A 121 20.35 -5.54 12.53
C LEU A 121 21.43 -4.45 12.47
N PHE A 122 21.31 -3.40 13.29
CA PHE A 122 22.30 -2.31 13.35
C PHE A 122 23.23 -2.40 14.54
N LEU A 123 23.05 -3.39 15.42
CA LEU A 123 24.04 -3.64 16.45
C LEU A 123 25.29 -4.17 15.73
N PRO A 124 26.49 -3.66 16.05
CA PRO A 124 27.69 -4.37 15.65
C PRO A 124 27.53 -5.77 16.19
N GLY A 125 27.50 -6.76 15.30
CA GLY A 125 27.58 -8.14 15.71
C GLY A 125 28.69 -8.23 16.74
N GLU A 126 28.42 -8.93 17.84
CA GLU A 126 29.49 -9.52 18.62
C GLU A 126 30.46 -10.11 17.61
N ILE A 127 31.63 -9.49 17.50
CA ILE A 127 32.81 -10.12 16.97
C ILE A 127 33.12 -11.19 18.04
N SER A 128 32.39 -12.30 17.99
CA SER A 128 32.75 -13.50 18.69
C SER A 128 33.95 -14.06 17.94
N ASN A 129 35.08 -14.08 18.64
CA ASN A 129 36.40 -14.59 18.22
C ASN A 129 36.37 -15.83 17.33
#